data_AF-A0A0C2FDJ7-F1
#
_entry.id   AF-A0A0C2FDJ7-F1
#
_cell.length_a   1.000
_cell.length_b   1.000
_cell.length_c   1.000
_cell.angle_alpha   90.00
_cell.angle_beta   90.00
_cell.angle_gamma   90.00
#
_symmetry.space_group_name_H-M   'P 1'
#
loop_
_entity.id
_entity.type
_entity.pdbx_description
1 polymer ?
#
loop_
_entity_poly.entity_id
_entity_poly.type
_entity_poly.pdbx_seq_one_letter_code
_entity_poly.pdbx_strand_id
1 'polypeptide(L)'
;LTILTGELKVRKARLDLEKTREALEKVGGVSAANRNRADEMQKQLALLKDKINEAREKAEQIRLSLRSDERGVCQRSFTSPAHPSPSNSFSIRYRPLRNVPDSAIFITRTKPRRTQPSEFIAIEVRDKRIVAHWNVGGGAKMATNSHSILYVPNTDRSHWYHIDVDRIGNALNLTVALKETVTGAADRLRTDAVSVFVGDGEWAGDVVFNTIPGETQVSMGTDPESAEEMGLATNKFHGVIGSITVDDVSIPLWAFSHSSPECEGAPAPTQPAVRGYMFRDGFAQMELATFERTVSSLSVIFNAYSPNGLLYFRGSETSGDFIVLQLKNGHIHLGGDSHAELTSKNTYADGREHTVKAIRSGAEIHLQVTKYFHQSGVIPCSQATPLC
;
A
#
# COMPACT_ATOMS: atom_id res chain seq x y z
N LEU A 1 -73.61 -42.30 27.24
CA LEU A 1 -72.15 -42.52 27.11
C LEU A 1 -71.49 -41.66 26.02
N THR A 2 -72.16 -41.41 24.89
CA THR A 2 -71.59 -40.74 23.70
C THR A 2 -71.37 -39.22 23.82
N ILE A 3 -72.13 -38.54 24.69
CA ILE A 3 -72.00 -37.08 24.91
C ILE A 3 -70.79 -36.77 25.83
N LEU A 4 -70.63 -37.55 26.90
CA LEU A 4 -69.48 -37.44 27.82
C LEU A 4 -68.13 -37.70 27.14
N THR A 5 -68.08 -38.61 26.16
CA THR A 5 -66.86 -38.87 25.37
C THR A 5 -66.54 -37.77 24.36
N GLY A 6 -67.55 -37.03 23.88
CA GLY A 6 -67.39 -35.85 23.04
C GLY A 6 -66.79 -34.66 23.80
N GLU A 7 -67.33 -34.36 24.99
CA GLU A 7 -66.82 -33.27 25.85
C GLU A 7 -65.38 -33.50 26.31
N LEU A 8 -65.01 -34.74 26.63
CA LEU A 8 -63.64 -35.11 27.00
C LEU A 8 -62.65 -34.91 25.84
N LYS A 9 -63.06 -35.20 24.60
CA LYS A 9 -62.24 -34.97 23.40
C LYS A 9 -62.06 -33.47 23.11
N VAL A 10 -63.12 -32.68 23.24
CA VAL A 10 -63.07 -31.22 23.06
C VAL A 10 -62.18 -30.57 24.13
N ARG A 11 -62.29 -31.01 25.39
CA ARG A 11 -61.44 -30.51 26.47
C ARG A 11 -59.96 -30.85 26.27
N LYS A 12 -59.66 -32.06 25.78
CA LYS A 12 -58.28 -32.47 25.43
C LYS A 12 -57.74 -31.64 24.26
N ALA A 13 -58.51 -31.45 23.19
CA ALA A 13 -58.11 -30.64 22.05
C ALA A 13 -57.84 -29.18 22.44
N ARG A 14 -58.62 -28.62 23.37
CA ARG A 14 -58.42 -27.25 23.88
C ARG A 14 -57.11 -27.12 24.68
N LEU A 15 -56.80 -28.09 25.52
CA LEU A 15 -55.53 -28.16 26.26
C LEU A 15 -54.33 -28.31 25.32
N ASP A 16 -54.45 -29.15 24.28
CA ASP A 16 -53.40 -29.33 23.28
C ASP A 16 -53.18 -28.05 22.45
N LEU A 17 -54.24 -27.31 22.13
CA LEU A 17 -54.18 -26.00 21.46
C LEU A 17 -53.47 -24.94 22.33
N GLU A 18 -53.79 -24.86 23.63
CA GLU A 18 -53.11 -23.95 24.56
C GLU A 18 -51.62 -24.27 24.67
N LYS A 19 -51.27 -25.55 24.80
CA LYS A 19 -49.87 -26.00 24.82
C LYS A 19 -49.13 -25.68 23.52
N THR A 20 -49.80 -25.80 22.38
CA THR A 20 -49.23 -25.47 21.07
C THR A 20 -49.03 -23.95 20.92
N ARG A 21 -49.95 -23.14 21.46
CA ARG A 21 -49.86 -21.67 21.47
C ARG A 21 -48.67 -21.20 22.32
N GLU A 22 -48.50 -21.74 23.52
CA GLU A 22 -47.35 -21.46 24.39
C GLU A 22 -46.02 -21.88 23.75
N ALA A 23 -45.98 -23.02 23.07
CA ALA A 23 -44.81 -23.45 22.32
C ALA A 23 -44.48 -22.48 21.18
N LEU A 24 -45.48 -21.99 20.44
CA LEU A 24 -45.29 -21.01 19.37
C LEU A 24 -44.79 -19.66 19.88
N GLU A 25 -45.34 -19.16 20.99
CA GLU A 25 -44.88 -17.92 21.64
C GLU A 25 -43.43 -18.05 22.12
N LYS A 26 -43.08 -19.20 22.71
CA LYS A 26 -41.70 -19.50 23.12
C LYS A 26 -40.74 -19.55 21.94
N VAL A 27 -41.13 -20.19 20.83
CA VAL A 27 -40.33 -20.25 19.60
C VAL A 27 -40.18 -18.86 18.97
N GLY A 28 -41.24 -18.04 18.96
CA GLY A 28 -41.19 -16.65 18.50
C GLY A 28 -40.23 -15.79 19.32
N GLY A 29 -40.27 -15.91 20.65
CA GLY A 29 -39.34 -15.22 21.56
C GLY A 29 -37.89 -15.65 21.36
N VAL A 30 -37.63 -16.95 21.19
CA VAL A 30 -36.29 -17.48 20.88
C VAL A 30 -35.81 -16.99 19.50
N SER A 31 -36.69 -16.94 18.49
CA SER A 31 -36.36 -16.42 17.16
C SER A 31 -35.98 -14.94 17.17
N ALA A 32 -36.73 -14.11 17.91
CA ALA A 32 -36.42 -12.69 18.08
C ALA A 32 -35.09 -12.48 18.85
N ALA A 33 -34.86 -13.24 19.92
CA ALA A 33 -33.60 -13.20 20.66
C ALA A 33 -32.40 -13.63 19.79
N ASN A 34 -32.58 -14.63 18.93
CA ASN A 34 -31.55 -15.08 18.00
C ASN A 34 -31.27 -14.03 16.91
N ARG A 35 -32.29 -13.33 16.40
CA ARG A 35 -32.09 -12.20 15.46
C ARG A 35 -31.31 -11.05 16.11
N ASN A 36 -31.71 -10.64 17.30
CA ASN A 36 -31.00 -9.58 18.03
C ASN A 36 -29.53 -9.94 18.30
N ARG A 37 -29.25 -11.21 18.62
CA ARG A 37 -27.87 -11.70 18.77
C ARG A 37 -27.10 -11.66 17.45
N ALA A 38 -27.73 -12.05 16.34
CA ALA A 38 -27.11 -12.01 15.03
C ALA A 38 -26.77 -10.57 14.61
N ASP A 39 -27.70 -9.63 14.84
CA ASP A 39 -27.50 -8.20 14.55
C ASP A 39 -26.36 -7.61 15.39
N GLU A 40 -26.32 -7.94 16.69
CA GLU A 40 -25.24 -7.50 17.56
C GLU A 40 -23.89 -8.11 17.14
N MET A 41 -23.85 -9.40 16.81
CA MET A 41 -22.64 -10.04 16.29
C MET A 41 -22.16 -9.39 14.99
N GLN A 42 -23.05 -9.00 14.09
CA GLN A 42 -22.70 -8.30 12.85
C GLN A 42 -22.07 -6.93 13.15
N LYS A 43 -22.62 -6.16 14.10
CA LYS A 43 -22.05 -4.88 14.53
C LYS A 43 -20.67 -5.05 15.16
N GLN A 44 -20.52 -6.03 16.05
CA GLN A 44 -19.23 -6.33 16.68
C GLN A 44 -18.19 -6.81 15.65
N LEU A 45 -18.60 -7.60 14.66
CA LEU A 45 -17.73 -8.03 13.57
C LEU A 45 -17.27 -6.85 12.70
N ALA A 46 -18.18 -5.90 12.39
CA ALA A 46 -17.85 -4.69 11.66
C ALA A 46 -16.83 -3.85 12.43
N LEU A 47 -17.09 -3.58 13.72
CA LEU A 47 -16.18 -2.85 14.58
C LEU A 47 -14.80 -3.52 14.70
N LEU A 48 -14.78 -4.85 14.78
CA LEU A 48 -13.52 -5.61 14.84
C LEU A 48 -12.74 -5.48 13.53
N LYS A 49 -13.42 -5.57 12.38
CA LYS A 49 -12.79 -5.36 11.06
C LYS A 49 -12.20 -3.96 10.94
N ASP A 50 -12.92 -2.94 11.39
CA ASP A 50 -12.44 -1.55 11.35
C ASP A 50 -11.18 -1.38 12.21
N LYS A 51 -11.17 -1.93 13.43
CA LYS A 51 -9.98 -1.92 14.31
C LYS A 51 -8.79 -2.67 13.69
N ILE A 52 -9.04 -3.78 12.99
CA ILE A 52 -7.98 -4.52 12.29
C ILE A 52 -7.41 -3.68 11.15
N ASN A 53 -8.27 -2.99 10.38
CA ASN A 53 -7.84 -2.12 9.30
C ASN A 53 -7.03 -0.93 9.83
N GLU A 54 -7.51 -0.27 10.89
CA GLU A 54 -6.78 0.83 11.55
C GLU A 54 -5.39 0.39 12.03
N ALA A 55 -5.29 -0.80 12.65
CA ALA A 55 -4.01 -1.34 13.08
C ALA A 55 -3.08 -1.64 11.91
N ARG A 56 -3.60 -2.14 10.78
CA ARG A 56 -2.83 -2.37 9.55
C ARG A 56 -2.34 -1.06 8.95
N GLU A 57 -3.19 -0.06 8.82
CA GLU A 57 -2.82 1.27 8.32
C GLU A 57 -1.69 1.89 9.17
N LYS A 58 -1.75 1.75 10.49
CA LYS A 58 -0.65 2.19 11.38
C LYS A 58 0.64 1.40 11.15
N ALA A 59 0.55 0.08 10.93
CA ALA A 59 1.71 -0.75 10.64
C ALA A 59 2.36 -0.41 9.28
N GLU A 60 1.57 -0.03 8.29
CA GLU A 60 2.04 0.40 6.97
C GLU A 60 2.89 1.69 7.03
N GLN A 61 2.66 2.52 8.05
CA GLN A 61 3.43 3.75 8.27
C GLN A 61 4.80 3.50 8.92
N ILE A 62 5.09 2.28 9.40
CA ILE A 62 6.36 1.97 10.05
C ILE A 62 7.48 1.92 9.01
N ARG A 63 8.38 2.90 9.09
CA ARG A 63 9.53 3.06 8.20
C ARG A 63 10.79 2.47 8.83
N LEU A 64 10.84 1.14 8.91
CA LEU A 64 11.99 0.43 9.45
C LEU A 64 12.42 -0.68 8.47
N SER A 65 13.72 -0.86 8.28
CA SER A 65 14.22 -1.94 7.43
C SER A 65 14.05 -3.29 8.08
N LEU A 66 14.00 -4.32 7.24
CA LEU A 66 14.03 -5.72 7.67
C LEU A 66 15.47 -6.23 7.62
N ARG A 67 15.91 -6.88 8.69
CA ARG A 67 17.21 -7.54 8.78
C ARG A 67 17.03 -8.97 9.27
N SER A 68 17.82 -9.90 8.71
CA SER A 68 18.01 -11.20 9.36
C SER A 68 19.15 -11.17 10.36
N ASP A 69 19.02 -11.97 11.41
CA ASP A 69 20.14 -12.35 12.26
C ASP A 69 21.27 -13.05 11.47
N GLU A 70 22.41 -13.28 12.12
CA GLU A 70 23.58 -13.93 11.50
C GLU A 70 23.30 -15.36 11.00
N ARG A 71 22.28 -16.04 11.53
CA ARG A 71 21.92 -17.41 11.14
C ARG A 71 21.22 -17.47 9.78
N GLY A 72 20.59 -16.36 9.37
CA GLY A 72 19.94 -16.21 8.07
C GLY A 72 18.56 -16.86 7.97
N VAL A 73 17.95 -17.21 9.12
CA VAL A 73 16.71 -18.00 9.17
C VAL A 73 15.47 -17.10 9.16
N CYS A 74 15.64 -15.78 9.12
CA CYS A 74 14.51 -14.86 8.98
C CYS A 74 13.71 -15.20 7.72
N GLN A 75 12.45 -15.58 7.95
CA GLN A 75 11.45 -15.73 6.91
C GLN A 75 10.31 -14.76 7.20
N ARG A 76 10.08 -13.82 6.29
CA ARG A 76 8.95 -12.90 6.38
C ARG A 76 8.24 -12.85 5.04
N SER A 77 6.92 -12.87 5.09
CA SER A 77 6.06 -12.90 3.91
C SER A 77 5.05 -11.75 3.93
N PHE A 78 4.70 -11.30 2.73
CA PHE A 78 3.74 -10.24 2.46
C PHE A 78 2.78 -10.68 1.37
N THR A 79 1.62 -10.03 1.34
CA THR A 79 0.71 -10.15 0.21
C THR A 79 1.22 -9.26 -0.93
N SER A 80 1.40 -9.83 -2.12
CA SER A 80 1.82 -9.08 -3.29
C SER A 80 0.69 -8.18 -3.80
N PRO A 81 0.97 -6.91 -4.15
CA PRO A 81 0.02 -6.04 -4.84
C PRO A 81 -0.08 -6.35 -6.35
N ALA A 82 0.75 -7.26 -6.88
CA ALA A 82 0.86 -7.53 -8.30
C ALA A 82 -0.43 -8.13 -8.89
N HIS A 83 -0.82 -7.63 -10.05
CA HIS A 83 -1.94 -8.13 -10.85
C HIS A 83 -1.41 -8.96 -12.03
N PRO A 84 -2.22 -9.88 -12.59
CA PRO A 84 -1.79 -10.67 -13.73
C PRO A 84 -1.38 -9.75 -14.88
N SER A 85 -0.14 -9.87 -15.34
CA SER A 85 0.42 -8.92 -16.32
C SER A 85 1.50 -9.57 -17.18
N PRO A 86 1.66 -9.15 -18.46
CA PRO A 86 2.80 -9.54 -19.28
C PRO A 86 4.10 -8.80 -18.89
N SER A 87 4.02 -7.76 -18.06
CA SER A 87 5.18 -7.00 -17.60
C SER A 87 5.10 -6.68 -16.12
N ASN A 88 6.23 -6.70 -15.42
CA ASN A 88 6.33 -6.33 -14.01
C ASN A 88 7.61 -5.58 -13.72
N SER A 89 7.57 -4.68 -12.74
CA SER A 89 8.76 -4.04 -12.20
C SER A 89 8.94 -4.36 -10.72
N PHE A 90 10.16 -4.70 -10.33
CA PHE A 90 10.55 -4.96 -8.95
C PHE A 90 11.78 -4.13 -8.62
N SER A 91 11.73 -3.33 -7.56
CA SER A 91 12.87 -2.52 -7.09
C SER A 91 13.14 -2.84 -5.63
N ILE A 92 14.37 -3.29 -5.35
CA ILE A 92 14.81 -3.69 -4.01
C ILE A 92 16.02 -2.85 -3.61
N ARG A 93 15.94 -2.25 -2.42
CA ARG A 93 17.10 -1.65 -1.76
C ARG A 93 17.70 -2.66 -0.80
N TYR A 94 18.93 -3.10 -1.06
CA TYR A 94 19.58 -4.17 -0.30
C TYR A 94 20.94 -3.74 0.27
N ARG A 95 21.27 -4.27 1.44
CA ARG A 95 22.60 -4.20 2.04
C ARG A 95 23.10 -5.57 2.49
N PRO A 96 24.30 -5.97 2.07
CA PRO A 96 24.88 -7.24 2.46
C PRO A 96 25.50 -7.20 3.86
N LEU A 97 25.68 -8.39 4.46
CA LEU A 97 26.51 -8.58 5.65
C LEU A 97 28.01 -8.56 5.29
N ARG A 98 28.88 -8.56 6.31
CA ARG A 98 30.34 -8.40 6.18
C ARG A 98 31.01 -9.34 5.17
N ASN A 99 30.60 -10.60 5.16
CA ASN A 99 31.18 -11.62 4.27
C ASN A 99 30.45 -11.74 2.93
N VAL A 100 29.35 -10.99 2.75
CA VAL A 100 28.46 -11.08 1.58
C VAL A 100 28.12 -12.56 1.28
N PRO A 101 27.54 -13.30 2.25
CA PRO A 101 27.15 -14.69 2.02
C PRO A 101 26.04 -14.75 0.97
N ASP A 102 25.90 -15.92 0.35
CA ASP A 102 24.75 -16.19 -0.51
C ASP A 102 23.44 -15.98 0.26
N SER A 103 22.42 -15.46 -0.41
CA SER A 103 21.19 -15.03 0.25
C SER A 103 20.01 -14.95 -0.70
N ALA A 104 18.89 -15.59 -0.37
CA ALA A 104 17.59 -15.40 -0.99
C ALA A 104 16.95 -14.09 -0.50
N ILE A 105 17.13 -13.00 -1.26
CA ILE A 105 16.77 -11.65 -0.82
C ILE A 105 15.34 -11.24 -1.18
N PHE A 106 14.75 -11.82 -2.21
CA PHE A 106 13.38 -11.55 -2.64
C PHE A 106 12.85 -12.73 -3.43
N ILE A 107 11.65 -13.19 -3.10
CA ILE A 107 10.94 -14.24 -3.83
C ILE A 107 9.50 -13.78 -3.97
N THR A 108 8.95 -13.81 -5.17
CA THR A 108 7.51 -13.71 -5.39
C THR A 108 7.04 -14.94 -6.14
N ARG A 109 5.96 -15.55 -5.67
CA ARG A 109 5.42 -16.77 -6.27
C ARG A 109 3.90 -16.84 -6.19
N THR A 110 3.30 -17.39 -7.24
CA THR A 110 1.87 -17.68 -7.25
C THR A 110 1.58 -18.85 -6.30
N LYS A 111 0.33 -18.91 -5.84
CA LYS A 111 -0.11 -20.02 -5.00
C LYS A 111 -0.18 -21.29 -5.86
N PRO A 112 0.44 -22.41 -5.45
CA PRO A 112 0.40 -23.65 -6.22
C PRO A 112 -1.05 -24.12 -6.42
N ARG A 113 -1.36 -24.55 -7.65
CA ARG A 113 -2.66 -25.14 -8.00
C ARG A 113 -2.47 -26.60 -8.39
N ARG A 114 -3.52 -27.41 -8.24
CA ARG A 114 -3.47 -28.86 -8.51
C ARG A 114 -2.95 -29.21 -9.92
N THR A 115 -3.20 -28.34 -10.90
CA THR A 115 -2.89 -28.59 -12.31
C THR A 115 -1.85 -27.64 -12.89
N GLN A 116 -1.32 -26.71 -12.10
CA GLN A 116 -0.37 -25.68 -12.57
C GLN A 116 0.75 -25.50 -11.53
N PRO A 117 2.02 -25.63 -11.94
CA PRO A 117 3.14 -25.34 -11.07
C PRO A 117 3.12 -23.87 -10.64
N SER A 118 3.78 -23.56 -9.52
CA SER A 118 3.89 -22.17 -9.09
C SER A 118 4.78 -21.41 -10.08
N GLU A 119 4.29 -20.26 -10.51
CA GLU A 119 5.12 -19.31 -11.25
C GLU A 119 5.88 -18.46 -10.24
N PHE A 120 7.12 -18.11 -10.53
CA PHE A 120 7.95 -17.37 -9.60
C PHE A 120 8.93 -16.42 -10.27
N ILE A 121 9.34 -15.42 -9.50
CA ILE A 121 10.51 -14.58 -9.73
C ILE A 121 11.26 -14.51 -8.40
N ALA A 122 12.54 -14.88 -8.40
CA ALA A 122 13.40 -14.88 -7.23
C ALA A 122 14.69 -14.13 -7.52
N ILE A 123 15.21 -13.43 -6.51
CA ILE A 123 16.46 -12.68 -6.58
C ILE A 123 17.30 -13.12 -5.40
N GLU A 124 18.55 -13.47 -5.69
CA GLU A 124 19.53 -13.87 -4.70
C GLU A 124 20.86 -13.12 -4.85
N VAL A 125 21.60 -13.07 -3.75
CA VAL A 125 23.05 -12.90 -3.81
C VAL A 125 23.65 -14.29 -3.96
N ARG A 126 24.48 -14.48 -4.98
CA ARG A 126 25.25 -15.71 -5.21
C ARG A 126 26.65 -15.35 -5.64
N ASP A 127 27.66 -15.87 -4.95
CA ASP A 127 29.08 -15.58 -5.23
C ASP A 127 29.37 -14.07 -5.32
N LYS A 128 28.75 -13.29 -4.44
CA LYS A 128 28.82 -11.81 -4.38
C LYS A 128 28.29 -11.09 -5.64
N ARG A 129 27.43 -11.74 -6.40
CA ARG A 129 26.70 -11.18 -7.55
C ARG A 129 25.21 -11.26 -7.30
N ILE A 130 24.44 -10.40 -7.95
CA ILE A 130 22.98 -10.52 -7.95
C ILE A 130 22.58 -11.45 -9.09
N VAL A 131 21.75 -12.42 -8.76
CA VAL A 131 21.19 -13.38 -9.70
C VAL A 131 19.68 -13.34 -9.61
N ALA A 132 19.02 -13.16 -10.76
CA ALA A 132 17.58 -13.27 -10.89
C ALA A 132 17.22 -14.62 -11.52
N HIS A 133 16.22 -15.29 -10.97
CA HIS A 133 15.64 -16.54 -11.44
C HIS A 133 14.16 -16.34 -11.69
N TRP A 134 13.62 -16.88 -12.77
CA TRP A 134 12.18 -16.80 -13.01
C TRP A 134 11.65 -17.98 -13.82
N ASN A 135 10.40 -18.32 -13.58
CA ASN A 135 9.60 -19.20 -14.42
C ASN A 135 8.15 -18.73 -14.36
N VAL A 136 7.64 -18.20 -15.47
CA VAL A 136 6.24 -17.72 -15.61
C VAL A 136 5.46 -18.55 -16.63
N GLY A 137 5.86 -19.81 -16.82
CA GLY A 137 5.29 -20.76 -17.78
C GLY A 137 6.20 -21.03 -18.99
N GLY A 138 7.09 -20.09 -19.35
CA GLY A 138 8.08 -20.24 -20.43
C GLY A 138 9.32 -21.07 -20.10
N GLY A 139 9.34 -21.76 -18.96
CA GLY A 139 10.50 -22.50 -18.45
C GLY A 139 11.41 -21.65 -17.56
N ALA A 140 12.20 -22.33 -16.72
CA ALA A 140 13.10 -21.68 -15.77
C ALA A 140 14.29 -21.02 -16.50
N LYS A 141 14.52 -19.74 -16.21
CA LYS A 141 15.63 -18.94 -16.72
C LYS A 141 16.34 -18.22 -15.58
N MET A 142 17.58 -17.81 -15.83
CA MET A 142 18.43 -17.12 -14.86
C MET A 142 19.24 -16.02 -15.54
N ALA A 143 19.47 -14.91 -14.82
CA ALA A 143 20.32 -13.81 -15.24
C ALA A 143 21.27 -13.41 -14.11
N THR A 144 22.58 -13.43 -14.38
CA THR A 144 23.61 -13.01 -13.41
C THR A 144 24.14 -11.64 -13.79
N ASN A 145 24.03 -10.68 -12.89
CA ASN A 145 24.57 -9.35 -13.09
C ASN A 145 26.05 -9.29 -12.71
N SER A 146 26.88 -8.69 -13.56
CA SER A 146 28.34 -8.57 -13.36
C SER A 146 28.76 -7.39 -12.48
N HIS A 147 27.85 -6.78 -11.71
CA HIS A 147 28.16 -5.86 -10.62
C HIS A 147 28.57 -6.60 -9.35
N SER A 148 29.65 -6.17 -8.68
CA SER A 148 30.19 -6.87 -7.50
C SER A 148 29.56 -6.31 -6.23
N ILE A 149 28.93 -7.17 -5.45
CA ILE A 149 28.37 -6.82 -4.16
C ILE A 149 29.47 -6.86 -3.09
N LEU A 150 29.74 -5.70 -2.52
CA LEU A 150 30.70 -5.48 -1.45
C LEU A 150 29.99 -5.09 -0.15
N TYR A 151 30.64 -5.40 0.97
CA TYR A 151 30.13 -5.05 2.30
C TYR A 151 29.89 -3.54 2.44
N VAL A 152 28.72 -3.20 2.97
CA VAL A 152 28.38 -1.84 3.39
C VAL A 152 28.29 -1.84 4.93
N PRO A 153 29.10 -1.04 5.64
CA PRO A 153 29.08 -0.98 7.10
C PRO A 153 27.69 -0.67 7.66
N ASN A 154 27.31 -1.30 8.78
CA ASN A 154 26.01 -1.05 9.42
C ASN A 154 25.86 0.40 9.92
N THR A 155 26.97 1.13 10.10
CA THR A 155 27.02 2.55 10.46
C THR A 155 26.68 3.47 9.29
N ASP A 156 26.91 3.00 8.07
CA ASP A 156 26.48 3.69 6.86
C ASP A 156 24.95 3.67 6.83
N ARG A 157 24.28 4.78 6.53
CA ARG A 157 22.81 4.85 6.40
C ARG A 157 22.33 5.29 5.02
N SER A 158 23.24 5.74 4.17
CA SER A 158 22.93 6.34 2.87
C SER A 158 23.18 5.41 1.70
N HIS A 159 24.15 4.48 1.78
CA HIS A 159 24.53 3.64 0.66
C HIS A 159 23.72 2.36 0.57
N TRP A 160 22.96 2.16 -0.50
CA TRP A 160 22.17 0.94 -0.74
C TRP A 160 22.44 0.41 -2.14
N TYR A 161 22.47 -0.91 -2.30
CA TYR A 161 22.37 -1.51 -3.62
C TYR A 161 20.93 -1.37 -4.09
N HIS A 162 20.75 -0.73 -5.23
CA HIS A 162 19.48 -0.74 -5.96
C HIS A 162 19.54 -1.91 -6.93
N ILE A 163 18.58 -2.80 -6.79
CA ILE A 163 18.39 -3.97 -7.61
C ILE A 163 17.04 -3.81 -8.27
N ASP A 164 17.08 -3.42 -9.54
CA ASP A 164 15.91 -3.10 -10.34
C ASP A 164 15.72 -4.21 -11.38
N VAL A 165 14.53 -4.81 -11.40
CA VAL A 165 14.15 -5.92 -12.28
C VAL A 165 12.92 -5.52 -13.08
N ASP A 166 13.07 -5.48 -14.40
CA ASP A 166 11.97 -5.22 -15.33
C ASP A 166 11.75 -6.46 -16.20
N ARG A 167 10.59 -7.11 -16.04
CA ARG A 167 10.19 -8.26 -16.85
C ARG A 167 9.25 -7.82 -17.96
N ILE A 168 9.47 -8.32 -19.17
CA ILE A 168 8.56 -8.20 -20.31
C ILE A 168 8.44 -9.58 -20.96
N GLY A 169 7.28 -10.21 -20.85
CA GLY A 169 7.07 -11.60 -21.26
C GLY A 169 8.05 -12.54 -20.58
N ASN A 170 8.73 -13.39 -21.35
CA ASN A 170 9.72 -14.32 -20.81
C ASN A 170 11.15 -13.75 -20.73
N ALA A 171 11.31 -12.44 -20.97
CA ALA A 171 12.56 -11.74 -20.86
C ALA A 171 12.61 -10.84 -19.61
N LEU A 172 13.81 -10.65 -19.08
CA LEU A 172 14.06 -9.90 -17.86
C LEU A 172 15.31 -9.05 -18.00
N ASN A 173 15.19 -7.77 -17.64
CA ASN A 173 16.31 -6.86 -17.44
C ASN A 173 16.62 -6.75 -15.95
N LEU A 174 17.87 -7.01 -15.57
CA LEU A 174 18.35 -6.89 -14.19
C LEU A 174 19.42 -5.79 -14.14
N THR A 175 19.10 -4.70 -13.45
CA THR A 175 20.00 -3.55 -13.25
C THR A 175 20.44 -3.47 -11.80
N VAL A 176 21.76 -3.33 -11.58
CA VAL A 176 22.35 -3.23 -10.24
C VAL A 176 23.29 -2.04 -10.17
N ALA A 177 23.12 -1.23 -9.12
CA ALA A 177 24.01 -0.11 -8.81
C ALA A 177 24.05 0.17 -7.32
N LEU A 178 25.22 0.52 -6.78
CA LEU A 178 25.33 1.16 -5.48
C LEU A 178 24.97 2.65 -5.61
N LYS A 179 23.96 3.10 -4.87
CA LYS A 179 23.54 4.51 -4.82
C LYS A 179 23.64 5.04 -3.39
N GLU A 180 23.91 6.33 -3.28
CA GLU A 180 23.87 7.11 -2.06
C GLU A 180 22.56 7.89 -2.00
N THR A 181 21.68 7.54 -1.07
CA THR A 181 20.45 8.30 -0.79
C THR A 181 20.72 9.30 0.32
N VAL A 182 20.44 10.58 0.04
CA VAL A 182 20.55 11.67 1.02
C VAL A 182 19.19 12.31 1.17
N THR A 183 18.80 12.62 2.40
CA THR A 183 17.53 13.27 2.69
C THR A 183 17.38 14.55 1.87
N GLY A 184 16.30 14.67 1.11
CA GLY A 184 16.03 15.85 0.29
C GLY A 184 16.78 15.96 -1.03
N ALA A 185 17.55 14.95 -1.43
CA ALA A 185 18.23 14.91 -2.72
C ALA A 185 17.88 13.65 -3.51
N ALA A 186 18.03 13.72 -4.83
CA ALA A 186 17.98 12.55 -5.68
C ALA A 186 19.14 11.58 -5.37
N ASP A 187 18.89 10.29 -5.56
CA ASP A 187 19.89 9.24 -5.37
C ASP A 187 21.12 9.49 -6.26
N ARG A 188 22.32 9.46 -5.66
CA ARG A 188 23.58 9.66 -6.37
C ARG A 188 24.23 8.32 -6.66
N LEU A 189 24.62 8.06 -7.92
CA LEU A 189 25.37 6.86 -8.28
C LEU A 189 26.76 6.89 -7.64
N ARG A 190 27.15 5.79 -7.00
CA ARG A 190 28.49 5.59 -6.42
C ARG A 190 29.31 4.55 -7.16
N THR A 191 28.63 3.79 -8.03
CA THR A 191 29.18 2.84 -8.98
C THR A 191 28.38 2.96 -10.27
N ASP A 192 28.98 2.62 -11.40
CA ASP A 192 28.24 2.52 -12.65
C ASP A 192 27.12 1.48 -12.52
N ALA A 193 25.96 1.81 -13.11
CA ALA A 193 24.87 0.86 -13.21
C ALA A 193 25.23 -0.21 -14.24
N VAL A 194 25.12 -1.48 -13.84
CA VAL A 194 25.31 -2.62 -14.73
C VAL A 194 23.93 -3.21 -15.00
N SER A 195 23.57 -3.37 -16.27
CA SER A 195 22.34 -4.01 -16.69
C SER A 195 22.66 -5.28 -17.47
N VAL A 196 21.87 -6.33 -17.24
CA VAL A 196 21.92 -7.57 -18.01
C VAL A 196 20.51 -7.92 -18.45
N PHE A 197 20.33 -8.16 -19.74
CA PHE A 197 19.06 -8.56 -20.33
C PHE A 197 19.16 -10.00 -20.80
N VAL A 198 18.23 -10.84 -20.36
CA VAL A 198 18.18 -12.26 -20.73
C VAL A 198 16.77 -12.63 -21.18
N GLY A 199 16.71 -13.40 -22.27
CA GLY A 199 15.48 -13.79 -22.94
C GLY A 199 15.26 -13.05 -24.25
N ASP A 200 14.24 -13.48 -24.97
CA ASP A 200 13.75 -12.90 -26.21
C ASP A 200 12.36 -12.33 -25.94
N GLY A 201 11.98 -11.29 -26.70
CA GLY A 201 10.62 -10.76 -26.70
C GLY A 201 9.65 -11.70 -27.42
N GLU A 202 9.86 -13.01 -27.39
CA GLU A 202 8.96 -13.98 -27.99
C GLU A 202 7.65 -13.99 -27.19
N TRP A 203 6.58 -13.61 -27.88
CA TRP A 203 5.21 -13.63 -27.36
C TRP A 203 4.53 -14.99 -27.59
N ALA A 204 5.27 -15.98 -28.09
CA ALA A 204 4.78 -17.33 -28.33
C ALA A 204 4.90 -18.15 -27.02
N GLY A 205 3.76 -18.45 -26.39
CA GLY A 205 3.69 -19.22 -25.15
C GLY A 205 3.18 -18.39 -23.96
N ASP A 206 3.35 -18.93 -22.75
CA ASP A 206 2.93 -18.28 -21.51
C ASP A 206 3.85 -17.09 -21.21
N VAL A 207 3.30 -15.88 -21.29
CA VAL A 207 4.02 -14.60 -21.06
C VAL A 207 3.45 -13.78 -19.92
N VAL A 208 2.28 -14.19 -19.42
CA VAL A 208 1.59 -13.53 -18.31
C VAL A 208 2.07 -14.17 -17.02
N PHE A 209 2.57 -13.34 -16.10
CA PHE A 209 2.78 -13.79 -14.73
C PHE A 209 1.42 -13.78 -14.04
N ASN A 210 0.86 -14.95 -13.76
CA ASN A 210 -0.50 -15.17 -13.28
C ASN A 210 -0.66 -14.87 -11.79
N THR A 211 -0.16 -13.71 -11.34
CA THR A 211 -0.33 -13.25 -9.97
C THR A 211 -1.79 -12.93 -9.67
N ILE A 212 -2.19 -13.16 -8.43
CA ILE A 212 -3.53 -12.90 -7.93
C ILE A 212 -3.37 -11.98 -6.71
N PRO A 213 -3.86 -10.73 -6.78
CA PRO A 213 -3.88 -9.84 -5.63
C PRO A 213 -4.56 -10.51 -4.43
N GLY A 214 -3.93 -10.48 -3.26
CA GLY A 214 -4.45 -11.16 -2.07
C GLY A 214 -3.98 -12.60 -1.88
N GLU A 215 -3.53 -13.29 -2.93
CA GLU A 215 -3.07 -14.70 -2.83
C GLU A 215 -1.58 -14.87 -3.13
N THR A 216 -1.03 -14.09 -4.06
CA THR A 216 0.39 -14.15 -4.42
C THR A 216 1.23 -13.60 -3.29
N GLN A 217 2.30 -14.31 -2.93
CA GLN A 217 3.16 -13.90 -1.82
C GLN A 217 4.47 -13.29 -2.33
N VAL A 218 5.01 -12.40 -1.51
CA VAL A 218 6.40 -11.93 -1.57
C VAL A 218 7.07 -12.34 -0.27
N SER A 219 8.28 -12.90 -0.31
CA SER A 219 9.02 -13.27 0.89
C SER A 219 10.53 -13.02 0.79
N MET A 220 11.18 -12.95 1.96
CA MET A 220 12.63 -13.04 2.10
C MET A 220 12.94 -14.37 2.77
N GLY A 221 13.95 -15.07 2.26
CA GLY A 221 14.18 -16.46 2.62
C GLY A 221 13.02 -17.36 2.18
N THR A 222 13.25 -18.66 2.28
CA THR A 222 12.25 -19.68 1.93
C THR A 222 12.59 -21.01 2.61
N ASP A 223 11.70 -21.99 2.52
CA ASP A 223 12.02 -23.37 2.88
C ASP A 223 13.01 -24.01 1.88
N PRO A 224 13.78 -25.04 2.29
CA PRO A 224 14.77 -25.68 1.43
C PRO A 224 14.21 -26.29 0.14
N GLU A 225 13.00 -26.86 0.18
CA GLU A 225 12.35 -27.50 -0.98
C GLU A 225 12.07 -26.47 -2.08
N SER A 226 11.47 -25.34 -1.71
CA SER A 226 11.21 -24.24 -2.64
C SER A 226 12.51 -23.62 -3.18
N ALA A 227 13.58 -23.56 -2.39
CA ALA A 227 14.88 -23.06 -2.86
C ALA A 227 15.49 -23.98 -3.92
N GLU A 228 15.39 -25.30 -3.72
CA GLU A 228 15.85 -26.30 -4.68
C GLU A 228 15.03 -26.25 -5.98
N GLU A 229 13.69 -26.15 -5.88
CA GLU A 229 12.80 -25.99 -7.03
C GLU A 229 13.16 -24.77 -7.90
N MET A 230 13.49 -23.66 -7.26
CA MET A 230 13.85 -22.41 -7.93
C MET A 230 15.33 -22.35 -8.37
N GLY A 231 16.16 -23.32 -7.99
CA GLY A 231 17.60 -23.34 -8.32
C GLY A 231 18.46 -22.33 -7.56
N LEU A 232 18.01 -21.91 -6.36
CA LEU A 232 18.73 -20.95 -5.52
C LEU A 232 19.96 -21.60 -4.86
N ALA A 233 21.01 -20.82 -4.62
CA ALA A 233 22.20 -21.28 -3.90
C ALA A 233 21.93 -21.52 -2.41
N THR A 234 20.94 -20.83 -1.83
CA THR A 234 20.52 -21.00 -0.44
C THR A 234 19.06 -20.65 -0.25
N ASN A 235 18.46 -21.21 0.80
CA ASN A 235 17.11 -20.86 1.25
C ASN A 235 17.11 -19.73 2.30
N LYS A 236 18.29 -19.29 2.75
CA LYS A 236 18.47 -18.32 3.82
C LYS A 236 18.48 -16.90 3.33
N PHE A 237 18.03 -15.97 4.18
CA PHE A 237 18.12 -14.54 3.93
C PHE A 237 19.22 -13.93 4.82
N HIS A 238 20.24 -13.35 4.20
CA HIS A 238 21.31 -12.64 4.88
C HIS A 238 21.39 -11.19 4.38
N GLY A 239 21.33 -10.23 5.30
CA GLY A 239 21.48 -8.80 4.99
C GLY A 239 20.31 -7.98 5.49
N VAL A 240 20.13 -6.83 4.86
CA VAL A 240 19.10 -5.85 5.22
C VAL A 240 18.34 -5.43 3.97
N ILE A 241 17.02 -5.52 4.03
CA ILE A 241 16.10 -4.99 3.03
C ILE A 241 15.65 -3.60 3.49
N GLY A 242 16.04 -2.61 2.69
CA GLY A 242 15.71 -1.20 2.85
C GLY A 242 14.25 -0.92 2.51
N SER A 243 13.85 -1.34 1.32
CA SER A 243 12.52 -1.19 0.76
C SER A 243 12.34 -2.17 -0.39
N ILE A 244 11.10 -2.57 -0.63
CA ILE A 244 10.69 -3.34 -1.80
C ILE A 244 9.55 -2.58 -2.49
N THR A 245 9.61 -2.48 -3.80
CA THR A 245 8.54 -1.91 -4.63
C THR A 245 8.17 -2.92 -5.70
N VAL A 246 6.88 -3.16 -5.89
CA VAL A 246 6.32 -4.05 -6.91
C VAL A 246 5.32 -3.23 -7.71
N ASP A 247 5.55 -3.05 -9.01
CA ASP A 247 4.70 -2.26 -9.91
C ASP A 247 4.35 -0.87 -9.32
N ASP A 248 5.38 -0.15 -8.86
CA ASP A 248 5.28 1.18 -8.19
C ASP A 248 4.50 1.21 -6.86
N VAL A 249 4.18 0.05 -6.29
CA VAL A 249 3.58 -0.09 -4.96
C VAL A 249 4.64 -0.54 -3.97
N SER A 250 4.93 0.30 -2.96
CA SER A 250 5.86 -0.05 -1.89
C SER A 250 5.27 -1.12 -0.98
N ILE A 251 6.03 -2.17 -0.69
CA ILE A 251 5.64 -3.18 0.29
C ILE A 251 5.98 -2.66 1.70
N PRO A 252 5.00 -2.57 2.61
CA PRO A 252 5.21 -2.20 4.01
C PRO A 252 5.88 -3.34 4.79
N LEU A 253 7.18 -3.24 5.06
CA LEU A 253 7.98 -4.33 5.67
C LEU A 253 7.53 -4.78 7.09
N TRP A 254 6.62 -4.02 7.71
CA TRP A 254 6.05 -4.27 9.04
C TRP A 254 4.55 -4.55 9.04
N ALA A 255 3.89 -4.50 7.88
CA ALA A 255 2.55 -5.05 7.68
C ALA A 255 2.65 -6.41 6.97
N PHE A 256 3.32 -7.36 7.63
CA PHE A 256 3.55 -8.71 7.11
C PHE A 256 2.34 -9.63 7.32
N SER A 257 2.19 -10.64 6.46
CA SER A 257 1.23 -11.73 6.65
C SER A 257 1.79 -12.84 7.54
N HIS A 258 3.11 -13.04 7.50
CA HIS A 258 3.83 -13.98 8.34
C HIS A 258 5.24 -13.47 8.63
N SER A 259 5.78 -13.74 9.82
CA SER A 259 7.17 -13.45 10.17
C SER A 259 7.69 -14.49 11.15
N SER A 260 8.90 -14.97 10.93
CA SER A 260 9.67 -15.72 11.92
C SER A 260 10.24 -14.79 13.00
N PRO A 261 10.64 -15.32 14.17
CA PRO A 261 11.22 -14.53 15.26
C PRO A 261 12.58 -13.90 14.94
N GLU A 262 13.34 -14.46 14.00
CA GLU A 262 14.69 -14.03 13.61
C GLU A 262 14.72 -12.77 12.74
N CYS A 263 13.54 -12.28 12.36
CA CYS A 263 13.37 -11.09 11.54
C CYS A 263 13.37 -9.84 12.41
N GLU A 264 14.49 -9.11 12.38
CA GLU A 264 14.72 -7.93 13.19
C GLU A 264 14.55 -6.63 12.40
N GLY A 265 14.45 -5.53 13.14
CA GLY A 265 14.49 -4.19 12.58
C GLY A 265 15.89 -3.65 12.39
N ALA A 266 16.07 -2.84 11.35
CA ALA A 266 17.30 -2.10 11.08
C ALA A 266 17.00 -0.67 10.61
N PRO A 267 17.97 0.26 10.68
CA PRO A 267 17.79 1.61 10.16
C PRO A 267 17.34 1.60 8.69
N ALA A 268 16.25 2.31 8.41
CA ALA A 268 15.71 2.46 7.06
C ALA A 268 16.61 3.33 6.16
N PRO A 269 16.53 3.15 4.82
CA PRO A 269 17.08 4.12 3.89
C PRO A 269 16.54 5.52 4.22
N THR A 270 17.40 6.52 4.13
CA THR A 270 16.98 7.92 4.09
C THR A 270 15.97 8.10 2.96
N GLN A 271 14.94 8.92 3.19
CA GLN A 271 13.96 9.20 2.15
C GLN A 271 14.27 10.56 1.52
N PRO A 272 14.06 10.70 0.20
CA PRO A 272 14.00 12.03 -0.40
C PRO A 272 12.93 12.86 0.31
N ALA A 273 13.20 14.14 0.54
CA ALA A 273 12.23 15.03 1.16
C ALA A 273 11.07 15.20 0.19
N VAL A 274 9.93 14.58 0.50
CA VAL A 274 8.73 14.72 -0.31
C VAL A 274 7.98 15.95 0.19
N ARG A 275 7.76 16.93 -0.69
CA ARG A 275 6.96 18.13 -0.38
C ARG A 275 5.48 17.79 -0.53
N GLY A 276 4.94 16.97 0.37
CA GLY A 276 3.52 16.59 0.38
C GLY A 276 3.27 15.09 0.55
N TYR A 277 1.99 14.72 0.62
CA TYR A 277 1.51 13.34 0.75
C TYR A 277 0.62 13.00 -0.44
N MET A 278 0.81 11.82 -1.03
CA MET A 278 -0.05 11.29 -2.08
C MET A 278 -1.18 10.48 -1.45
N PHE A 279 -2.43 10.85 -1.76
CA PHE A 279 -3.61 10.09 -1.36
C PHE A 279 -4.11 9.30 -2.57
N ARG A 280 -4.12 7.96 -2.46
CA ARG A 280 -4.74 7.06 -3.46
C ARG A 280 -6.16 6.71 -2.98
N ASP A 281 -6.22 5.99 -1.87
CA ASP A 281 -7.44 5.64 -1.15
C ASP A 281 -7.26 6.02 0.33
N GLY A 282 -8.20 6.79 0.90
CA GLY A 282 -8.17 7.18 2.32
C GLY A 282 -8.16 8.69 2.58
N PHE A 283 -7.93 9.06 3.84
CA PHE A 283 -7.94 10.45 4.32
C PHE A 283 -6.89 10.66 5.42
N ALA A 284 -6.58 11.91 5.71
CA ALA A 284 -5.79 12.27 6.89
C ALA A 284 -6.68 13.01 7.88
N GLN A 285 -6.75 12.50 9.12
CA GLN A 285 -7.41 13.19 10.21
C GLN A 285 -6.44 14.17 10.85
N MET A 286 -6.89 15.41 11.06
CA MET A 286 -6.08 16.48 11.64
C MET A 286 -6.83 17.12 12.79
N GLU A 287 -6.19 17.21 13.95
CA GLU A 287 -6.68 18.03 15.06
C GLU A 287 -6.16 19.46 14.89
N LEU A 288 -7.06 20.36 14.52
CA LEU A 288 -6.76 21.78 14.42
C LEU A 288 -7.16 22.46 15.72
N ALA A 289 -6.24 23.18 16.35
CA ALA A 289 -6.55 24.01 17.51
C ALA A 289 -7.60 25.06 17.12
N THR A 290 -8.81 24.92 17.65
CA THR A 290 -9.92 25.83 17.39
C THR A 290 -9.84 27.02 18.33
N PHE A 291 -9.36 28.15 17.82
CA PHE A 291 -9.57 29.43 18.47
C PHE A 291 -10.68 30.16 17.73
N GLU A 292 -11.65 30.65 18.48
CA GLU A 292 -12.69 31.53 17.95
C GLU A 292 -12.03 32.87 17.60
N ARG A 293 -11.65 33.01 16.33
CA ARG A 293 -10.99 34.20 15.79
C ARG A 293 -11.97 34.95 14.90
N THR A 294 -11.89 36.27 14.94
CA THR A 294 -12.61 37.18 14.03
C THR A 294 -12.28 36.92 12.56
N VAL A 295 -11.08 36.41 12.29
CA VAL A 295 -10.62 35.96 10.97
C VAL A 295 -10.05 34.54 11.06
N SER A 296 -10.56 33.65 10.21
CA SER A 296 -10.10 32.27 10.09
C SER A 296 -9.66 31.99 8.65
N SER A 297 -8.57 31.25 8.46
CA SER A 297 -8.09 30.90 7.12
C SER A 297 -7.66 29.45 7.05
N LEU A 298 -8.06 28.76 5.98
CA LEU A 298 -7.58 27.44 5.59
C LEU A 298 -6.75 27.59 4.30
N SER A 299 -5.55 27.03 4.27
CA SER A 299 -4.71 26.97 3.08
C SER A 299 -4.38 25.53 2.75
N VAL A 300 -4.67 25.10 1.52
CA VAL A 300 -4.36 23.76 1.01
C VAL A 300 -3.49 23.92 -0.24
N ILE A 301 -2.35 23.23 -0.27
CA ILE A 301 -1.50 23.11 -1.46
C ILE A 301 -1.73 21.71 -2.02
N PHE A 302 -2.12 21.61 -3.28
CA PHE A 302 -2.43 20.33 -3.90
C PHE A 302 -1.99 20.28 -5.36
N ASN A 303 -1.81 19.06 -5.87
CA ASN A 303 -1.70 18.73 -7.28
C ASN A 303 -2.57 17.50 -7.57
N ALA A 304 -3.37 17.53 -8.63
CA ALA A 304 -4.27 16.43 -8.97
C ALA A 304 -4.52 16.35 -10.47
N TYR A 305 -4.66 15.13 -11.00
CA TYR A 305 -5.26 14.87 -12.32
C TYR A 305 -6.74 14.48 -12.20
N SER A 306 -7.16 14.00 -11.04
CA SER A 306 -8.56 13.64 -10.79
C SER A 306 -9.43 14.91 -10.80
N PRO A 307 -10.47 14.97 -11.66
CA PRO A 307 -11.35 16.14 -11.73
C PRO A 307 -12.29 16.25 -10.52
N ASN A 308 -12.42 15.17 -9.73
CA ASN A 308 -13.27 15.12 -8.55
C ASN A 308 -12.46 14.58 -7.37
N GLY A 309 -12.61 15.21 -6.20
CA GLY A 309 -11.93 14.77 -4.98
C GLY A 309 -12.13 15.72 -3.81
N LEU A 310 -12.27 15.16 -2.61
CA LEU A 310 -12.39 15.93 -1.38
C LEU A 310 -11.00 16.39 -0.91
N LEU A 311 -10.80 17.69 -0.72
CA LEU A 311 -9.53 18.25 -0.26
C LEU A 311 -9.54 18.53 1.24
N TYR A 312 -10.67 18.98 1.78
CA TYR A 312 -10.85 19.23 3.21
C TYR A 312 -12.31 19.10 3.59
N PHE A 313 -12.57 18.47 4.74
CA PHE A 313 -13.88 18.42 5.34
C PHE A 313 -13.77 18.64 6.85
N ARG A 314 -14.70 19.41 7.39
CA ARG A 314 -14.92 19.53 8.83
C ARG A 314 -16.42 19.70 9.06
N GLY A 315 -16.99 18.82 9.87
CA GLY A 315 -18.37 18.89 10.31
C GLY A 315 -18.48 18.87 11.84
N SER A 316 -19.52 19.49 12.37
CA SER A 316 -19.94 19.38 13.77
C SER A 316 -21.13 18.44 13.85
N GLU A 317 -20.99 17.32 14.57
CA GLU A 317 -22.12 16.40 14.79
C GLU A 317 -23.25 17.04 15.59
N THR A 318 -22.96 18.05 16.42
CA THR A 318 -23.94 18.70 17.30
C THR A 318 -24.80 19.72 16.57
N SER A 319 -24.18 20.59 15.75
CA SER A 319 -24.90 21.64 15.02
C SER A 319 -25.32 21.20 13.62
N GLY A 320 -24.65 20.19 13.04
CA GLY A 320 -24.78 19.85 11.63
C GLY A 320 -24.00 20.79 10.71
N ASP A 321 -23.36 21.84 11.25
CA ASP A 321 -22.57 22.79 10.47
C ASP A 321 -21.35 22.10 9.89
N PHE A 322 -21.07 22.36 8.62
CA PHE A 322 -19.89 21.83 7.96
C PHE A 322 -19.25 22.84 7.00
N ILE A 323 -17.97 22.62 6.76
CA ILE A 323 -17.21 23.26 5.70
C ILE A 323 -16.56 22.16 4.86
N VAL A 324 -16.69 22.31 3.55
CA VAL A 324 -16.14 21.37 2.57
C VAL A 324 -15.36 22.15 1.53
N LEU A 325 -14.16 21.68 1.22
CA LEU A 325 -13.36 22.15 0.09
C LEU A 325 -13.08 20.95 -0.81
N GLN A 326 -13.47 21.04 -2.08
CA GLN A 326 -13.39 19.91 -2.99
C GLN A 326 -13.11 20.33 -4.44
N LEU A 327 -12.56 19.41 -5.21
CA LEU A 327 -12.59 19.44 -6.66
C LEU A 327 -13.90 18.83 -7.15
N LYS A 328 -14.61 19.55 -8.04
CA LYS A 328 -15.80 19.07 -8.74
C LYS A 328 -15.69 19.49 -10.20
N ASN A 329 -15.64 18.52 -11.11
CA ASN A 329 -15.38 18.73 -12.54
C ASN A 329 -14.16 19.61 -12.83
N GLY A 330 -13.11 19.48 -12.00
CA GLY A 330 -11.86 20.23 -12.07
C GLY A 330 -11.91 21.61 -11.43
N HIS A 331 -13.07 22.14 -11.03
CA HIS A 331 -13.21 23.41 -10.32
C HIS A 331 -13.07 23.23 -8.81
N ILE A 332 -12.57 24.25 -8.11
CA ILE A 332 -12.54 24.30 -6.66
C ILE A 332 -13.90 24.81 -6.16
N HIS A 333 -14.54 24.01 -5.32
CA HIS A 333 -15.79 24.34 -4.62
C HIS A 333 -15.53 24.45 -3.12
N LEU A 334 -16.02 25.52 -2.52
CA LEU A 334 -16.03 25.76 -1.08
C LEU A 334 -17.49 25.87 -0.59
N GLY A 335 -17.86 25.05 0.38
CA GLY A 335 -19.20 25.01 0.96
C GLY A 335 -20.18 24.10 0.23
N GLY A 336 -21.47 24.23 0.54
CA GLY A 336 -22.55 23.39 -0.01
C GLY A 336 -23.92 24.05 0.10
N ASP A 337 -24.94 23.38 -0.43
CA ASP A 337 -26.27 23.91 -0.75
C ASP A 337 -27.04 24.57 0.42
N SER A 338 -26.64 24.39 1.67
CA SER A 338 -27.39 24.84 2.84
C SER A 338 -27.01 26.22 3.40
N HIS A 339 -25.83 26.78 3.07
CA HIS A 339 -25.34 28.02 3.71
C HIS A 339 -24.67 29.02 2.75
N ALA A 340 -23.58 28.64 2.10
CA ALA A 340 -22.85 29.47 1.14
C ALA A 340 -21.99 28.57 0.25
N GLU A 341 -21.99 28.83 -1.06
CA GLU A 341 -21.14 28.13 -2.02
C GLU A 341 -20.29 29.13 -2.82
N LEU A 342 -19.00 28.84 -2.95
CA LEU A 342 -18.11 29.53 -3.87
C LEU A 342 -17.46 28.52 -4.82
N THR A 343 -17.50 28.83 -6.11
CA THR A 343 -16.85 28.03 -7.15
C THR A 343 -15.80 28.86 -7.88
N SER A 344 -14.62 28.28 -8.09
CA SER A 344 -13.57 28.92 -8.87
C SER A 344 -13.91 28.96 -10.36
N LYS A 345 -13.54 30.06 -11.04
CA LYS A 345 -13.78 30.22 -12.48
C LYS A 345 -13.02 29.22 -13.36
N ASN A 346 -11.78 28.92 -12.99
CA ASN A 346 -10.91 28.01 -13.76
C ASN A 346 -10.94 26.60 -13.19
N THR A 347 -10.43 25.65 -13.99
CA THR A 347 -10.14 24.29 -13.57
C THR A 347 -8.67 24.15 -13.13
N TYR A 348 -8.43 23.19 -12.23
CA TYR A 348 -7.14 22.99 -11.55
C TYR A 348 -6.73 21.51 -11.42
N ALA A 349 -7.46 20.60 -12.08
CA ALA A 349 -7.09 19.18 -12.20
C ALA A 349 -6.11 18.96 -13.36
N ASP A 350 -5.02 19.72 -13.39
CA ASP A 350 -4.03 19.77 -14.48
C ASP A 350 -2.67 19.13 -14.12
N GLY A 351 -2.58 18.49 -12.95
CA GLY A 351 -1.37 17.90 -12.41
C GLY A 351 -0.34 18.90 -11.86
N ARG A 352 -0.60 20.21 -11.96
CA ARG A 352 0.30 21.26 -11.44
C ARG A 352 -0.02 21.58 -9.98
N GLU A 353 0.95 22.18 -9.30
CA GLU A 353 0.78 22.63 -7.92
C GLU A 353 -0.07 23.91 -7.87
N HIS A 354 -1.14 23.90 -7.09
CA HIS A 354 -2.02 25.04 -6.82
C HIS A 354 -2.15 25.26 -5.33
N THR A 355 -2.26 26.52 -4.93
CA THR A 355 -2.57 26.91 -3.55
C THR A 355 -3.98 27.47 -3.48
N VAL A 356 -4.83 26.83 -2.67
CA VAL A 356 -6.19 27.28 -2.36
C VAL A 356 -6.20 27.90 -0.98
N LYS A 357 -6.73 29.11 -0.87
CA LYS A 357 -6.96 29.79 0.40
C LYS A 357 -8.44 30.11 0.55
N ALA A 358 -9.04 29.59 1.61
CA ALA A 358 -10.38 29.94 2.06
C ALA A 358 -10.26 30.82 3.30
N ILE A 359 -10.79 32.03 3.25
CA ILE A 359 -10.69 33.02 4.34
C ILE A 359 -12.10 33.40 4.75
N ARG A 360 -12.40 33.28 6.05
CA ARG A 360 -13.62 33.80 6.66
C ARG A 360 -13.28 35.04 7.47
N SER A 361 -13.94 36.15 7.17
CA SER A 361 -13.87 37.40 7.93
C SER A 361 -15.28 37.80 8.35
N GLY A 362 -15.66 37.48 9.60
CA GLY A 362 -17.05 37.62 10.03
C GLY A 362 -18.03 36.78 9.20
N ALA A 363 -18.93 37.44 8.47
CA ALA A 363 -19.92 36.82 7.58
C ALA A 363 -19.44 36.67 6.13
N GLU A 364 -18.29 37.25 5.77
CA GLU A 364 -17.75 37.18 4.42
C GLU A 364 -16.81 35.99 4.26
N ILE A 365 -16.90 35.34 3.11
CA ILE A 365 -16.02 34.23 2.72
C ILE A 365 -15.33 34.60 1.41
N HIS A 366 -14.01 34.44 1.39
CA HIS A 366 -13.18 34.64 0.21
C HIS A 366 -12.49 33.34 -0.17
N LEU A 367 -12.55 33.00 -1.45
CA LEU A 367 -11.84 31.87 -2.05
C LEU A 367 -10.79 32.40 -3.04
N GLN A 368 -9.52 32.13 -2.78
CA GLN A 368 -8.42 32.47 -3.66
C GLN A 368 -7.71 31.20 -4.11
N VAL A 369 -7.49 31.05 -5.42
CA VAL A 369 -6.68 29.97 -5.99
C VAL A 369 -5.52 30.58 -6.77
N THR A 370 -4.30 30.22 -6.39
CA THR A 370 -3.07 30.73 -7.02
C THR A 370 -2.32 29.58 -7.68
N LYS A 371 -1.90 29.77 -8.92
CA LYS A 371 -1.01 28.85 -9.63
C LYS A 371 0.42 29.13 -9.19
N TYR A 372 1.18 28.12 -8.76
CA TYR A 372 2.61 28.32 -8.52
C TYR A 372 3.32 28.34 -9.89
N PHE A 373 3.95 29.47 -10.24
CA PHE A 373 4.91 29.52 -11.34
C PHE A 373 6.31 29.27 -10.76
N HIS A 374 6.96 28.18 -11.14
CA HIS A 374 8.40 28.08 -11.03
C HIS A 374 9.02 29.09 -12.01
N GLN A 375 9.37 30.30 -11.55
CA GLN A 375 10.42 31.09 -12.20
C GLN A 375 11.72 30.85 -11.45
N SER A 376 12.38 29.73 -11.74
CA SER A 376 13.83 29.64 -11.59
C SER A 376 14.46 30.18 -12.88
N GLY A 377 14.64 31.49 -12.91
CA GLY A 377 15.31 32.21 -14.00
C GLY A 377 15.84 33.52 -13.45
N VAL A 378 17.10 33.50 -13.00
CA VAL A 378 17.86 34.74 -12.78
C VAL A 378 17.97 35.41 -14.13
N ILE A 379 17.28 36.54 -14.32
CA ILE A 379 17.57 37.47 -15.41
C ILE A 379 18.70 38.35 -14.88
N PRO A 380 19.94 38.23 -15.39
CA PRO A 380 20.96 39.20 -15.06
C PRO A 380 20.51 40.55 -15.63
N CYS A 381 20.51 41.56 -14.77
CA CYS A 381 20.31 42.94 -15.19
C CYS A 381 21.56 43.36 -15.99
N SER A 382 21.52 43.18 -17.31
CA SER A 382 22.43 43.88 -18.22
C SER A 382 21.74 44.19 -19.54
N GLN A 383 21.78 45.48 -19.88
CA GLN A 383 21.42 46.12 -21.15
C GLN A 383 19.96 46.57 -21.33
N ALA A 384 19.57 47.68 -20.67
CA ALA A 384 19.34 48.99 -21.31
C ALA A 384 18.38 49.90 -20.49
N THR A 385 18.97 50.88 -19.80
CA THR A 385 18.40 52.23 -19.47
C THR A 385 17.24 52.37 -18.46
N PRO A 386 17.11 53.55 -17.83
CA PRO A 386 17.15 53.64 -16.37
C PRO A 386 15.78 53.99 -15.79
N LEU A 387 15.42 53.27 -14.72
CA LEU A 387 14.61 53.68 -13.56
C LEU A 387 14.13 52.37 -12.91
N CYS A 388 15.01 51.77 -12.11
CA CYS A 388 14.54 50.99 -10.96
C CYS A 388 14.36 51.96 -9.79
#